data_AF-A0A316S7J3-F1
#
_entry.id   AF-A0A316S7J3-F1
#
_cell.length_a   1.000
_cell.length_b   1.000
_cell.length_c   1.000
_cell.angle_alpha   90.00
_cell.angle_beta   90.00
_cell.angle_gamma   90.00
#
_symmetry.space_group_name_H-M   'P 1'
#
loop_
_entity.id
_entity.type
_entity.pdbx_description
1 polymer ?
#
loop_
_entity_poly.entity_id
_entity_poly.type
_entity_poly.pdbx_seq_one_letter_code
_entity_poly.pdbx_strand_id
1 'polypeptide(L)' 'MNKSILLFIAYLLYVVLVKHHIDALDYVIFTCYFLAFAANSFVKKHTCPYCKEEIKEGAIICPHCRSVLKKENDKND' A
#
# COMPACT_ATOMS: atom_id res chain seq x y z
N MET A 1 3.17 15.97 2.05
CA MET A 1 4.40 15.15 1.93
C MET A 1 4.17 13.85 2.69
N ASN A 2 4.03 12.73 1.98
CA ASN A 2 3.61 11.46 2.60
C ASN A 2 4.74 10.91 3.48
N LYS A 3 4.42 10.48 4.71
CA LYS A 3 5.41 9.96 5.66
C LYS A 3 6.25 8.81 5.08
N SER A 4 5.64 7.99 4.23
CA SER A 4 6.31 6.90 3.51
C SER A 4 7.36 7.36 2.51
N ILE A 5 7.12 8.50 1.84
CA ILE A 5 8.08 9.11 0.91
C ILE A 5 9.27 9.65 1.70
N LEU A 6 9.02 10.26 2.86
CA LEU A 6 10.06 10.79 3.73
C LEU A 6 10.98 9.67 4.26
N LEU A 7 10.40 8.51 4.63
CA LEU A 7 11.17 7.33 5.06
C LEU A 7 12.03 6.77 3.93
N PHE A 8 11.52 6.73 2.71
CA PHE A 8 12.29 6.26 1.55
C PHE A 8 13.49 7.17 1.25
N ILE A 9 13.27 8.50 1.26
CA ILE A 9 14.34 9.49 1.04
C ILE A 9 15.40 9.42 2.15
N ALA A 10 14.98 9.34 3.41
CA ALA A 10 15.91 9.23 4.55
C ALA A 10 16.76 7.95 4.47
N TYR A 11 16.18 6.83 4.03
CA TYR A 11 16.91 5.58 3.84
C TYR A 11 17.91 5.65 2.69
N LEU A 12 17.53 6.23 1.54
CA LEU A 12 18.46 6.43 0.42
C LEU A 12 19.64 7.30 0.85
N LEU A 13 19.39 8.36 1.62
CA LEU A 13 20.44 9.19 2.19
C LEU A 13 21.32 8.41 3.16
N TYR A 14 20.75 7.57 4.03
CA TYR A 14 21.52 6.71 4.94
C TYR A 14 22.43 5.72 4.19
N VAL A 15 21.92 5.06 3.15
CA VAL A 15 22.70 4.14 2.31
C VAL A 15 23.85 4.86 1.62
N VAL A 16 23.61 6.05 1.06
CA VAL A 16 24.62 6.87 0.38
C VAL A 16 25.66 7.43 1.37
N LEU A 17 25.25 7.78 2.60
CA LEU A 17 26.12 8.43 3.59
C LEU A 17 26.91 7.44 4.47
N VAL A 18 26.39 6.23 4.73
CA VAL A 18 26.90 5.39 5.83
C VAL A 18 27.61 4.11 5.37
N LYS A 19 27.48 3.65 4.11
CA LYS A 19 28.11 2.37 3.73
C LYS A 19 28.57 2.30 2.28
N HIS A 20 29.90 2.35 2.11
CA HIS A 20 30.61 2.04 0.86
C HIS A 20 30.92 0.53 0.70
N HIS A 21 30.41 -0.31 1.60
CA HIS A 21 30.45 -1.78 1.57
C HIS A 21 29.05 -2.32 1.90
N ILE A 22 28.19 -2.44 0.88
CA ILE A 22 26.91 -3.14 0.96
C ILE A 22 27.07 -4.46 0.19
N ASP A 23 27.00 -5.58 0.90
CA ASP A 23 26.94 -6.90 0.28
C ASP A 23 25.55 -7.10 -0.37
N ALA A 24 25.52 -7.84 -1.47
CA ALA A 24 24.35 -8.01 -2.35
C ALA A 24 23.05 -8.47 -1.62
N LEU A 25 23.17 -9.07 -0.43
CA LEU A 25 22.07 -9.54 0.39
C LEU A 25 21.20 -8.40 0.96
N ASP A 26 21.78 -7.27 1.36
CA ASP A 26 21.04 -6.12 1.89
C ASP A 26 20.18 -5.45 0.80
N TYR A 27 20.70 -5.42 -0.45
CA TYR A 27 19.96 -4.86 -1.59
C TYR A 27 18.72 -5.69 -1.94
N VAL A 28 18.84 -7.03 -1.94
CA VAL A 28 17.73 -7.94 -2.24
C VAL A 28 16.61 -7.80 -1.21
N ILE A 29 16.95 -7.86 0.09
CA ILE A 29 15.97 -7.70 1.18
C ILE A 29 15.26 -6.35 1.05
N PHE A 30 16.00 -5.29 0.74
CA PHE A 30 15.43 -3.95 0.56
C PHE A 30 14.52 -3.85 -0.67
N THR A 31 14.91 -4.39 -1.82
CA THR A 31 14.04 -4.44 -3.00
C THR A 31 12.76 -5.24 -2.74
N CYS A 32 12.83 -6.35 -2.02
CA CYS A 32 11.65 -7.13 -1.62
C CYS A 32 10.74 -6.31 -0.69
N TYR A 33 11.30 -5.59 0.28
CA TYR A 33 10.54 -4.76 1.21
C TYR A 33 9.87 -3.57 0.50
N PHE A 34 10.57 -2.94 -0.44
CA PHE A 34 10.03 -1.85 -1.25
C PHE A 34 8.94 -2.33 -2.21
N LEU A 35 9.10 -3.49 -2.87
CA LEU A 35 8.05 -4.09 -3.69
C LEU A 35 6.81 -4.43 -2.86
N ALA A 36 6.99 -5.05 -1.69
CA ALA A 36 5.89 -5.35 -0.79
C ALA A 36 5.18 -4.07 -0.32
N PHE A 37 5.93 -3.01 -0.05
CA PHE A 37 5.37 -1.71 0.32
C PHE A 37 4.59 -1.04 -0.83
N ALA A 38 5.13 -1.07 -2.05
CA ALA A 38 4.47 -0.56 -3.25
C ALA A 38 3.16 -1.32 -3.53
N ALA A 39 3.15 -2.65 -3.41
CA ALA A 39 1.96 -3.47 -3.60
C ALA A 39 0.85 -3.18 -2.58
N ASN A 40 1.22 -2.88 -1.32
CA ASN A 40 0.23 -2.60 -0.27
C ASN A 40 -0.40 -1.19 -0.34
N SER A 41 0.19 -0.26 -1.09
CA SER A 41 -0.26 1.13 -1.11
C SER A 41 -1.47 1.39 -2.02
N PHE A 42 -1.80 0.49 -2.95
CA PHE A 42 -2.84 0.72 -3.95
C PHE A 42 -4.23 0.17 -3.60
N VAL A 43 -4.43 -0.32 -2.36
CA VAL A 43 -5.75 -0.76 -1.91
C VAL A 43 -6.64 0.47 -1.70
N LYS A 44 -7.30 0.88 -2.78
CA LYS A 44 -8.33 1.90 -2.74
C LYS A 44 -9.44 1.42 -1.80
N LYS A 45 -9.96 2.36 -1.04
CA LYS A 45 -11.04 2.12 -0.08
C LYS A 45 -12.24 2.94 -0.52
N HIS A 46 -13.41 2.43 -0.23
CA HIS A 46 -14.67 3.15 -0.40
C HIS A 46 -15.49 2.99 0.88
N THR A 47 -16.52 3.81 1.01
CA THR A 47 -17.39 3.79 2.19
C THR A 47 -18.58 2.88 1.94
N CYS A 48 -18.91 2.02 2.91
CA CYS A 48 -20.09 1.18 2.84
C CYS A 48 -21.36 2.05 2.82
N PRO A 49 -22.27 1.88 1.85
CA PRO A 49 -23.49 2.70 1.77
C PRO A 49 -24.49 2.42 2.89
N TYR A 50 -24.35 1.29 3.60
CA TYR A 50 -25.29 0.87 4.65
C TYR A 50 -24.85 1.34 6.03
N CYS A 51 -23.59 1.07 6.41
CA CYS A 51 -23.09 1.32 7.76
C CYS A 51 -22.09 2.48 7.85
N LYS A 52 -21.63 3.00 6.70
CA LYS A 52 -20.69 4.13 6.59
C LYS A 52 -19.26 3.83 7.07
N GLU A 53 -18.93 2.58 7.39
CA GLU A 53 -17.54 2.18 7.60
C GLU A 53 -16.73 2.10 6.30
N GLU A 54 -15.41 2.32 6.40
CA GLU A 54 -14.47 2.11 5.31
C GLU A 54 -14.32 0.62 4.97
N ILE A 55 -14.36 0.30 3.69
CA ILE A 55 -14.25 -1.05 3.16
C ILE A 55 -13.31 -1.07 1.95
N LYS A 56 -12.58 -2.18 1.79
CA LYS A 56 -11.67 -2.37 0.66
C LYS A 56 -12.42 -2.33 -0.66
N GLU A 57 -11.86 -1.70 -1.67
CA GLU A 57 -12.42 -1.72 -3.03
C GLU A 57 -12.48 -3.18 -3.52
N GLY A 58 -13.61 -3.54 -4.13
CA GLY A 58 -13.89 -4.93 -4.54
C GLY A 58 -14.51 -5.82 -3.47
N ALA A 59 -14.79 -5.33 -2.26
CA ALA A 59 -15.58 -6.07 -1.28
C ALA A 59 -17.01 -6.33 -1.80
N ILE A 60 -17.42 -7.59 -1.85
CA ILE A 60 -18.79 -8.01 -2.24
C ILE A 60 -19.72 -7.99 -1.01
N ILE A 61 -19.18 -8.21 0.18
CA ILE A 61 -19.92 -8.22 1.44
C ILE A 61 -19.18 -7.32 2.41
N CYS A 62 -19.90 -6.41 3.07
CA CYS A 62 -19.31 -5.54 4.08
C CYS A 62 -18.89 -6.37 5.32
N PRO A 63 -17.64 -6.28 5.80
CA PRO A 63 -17.19 -7.02 6.99
C PRO A 63 -17.81 -6.51 8.30
N HIS A 64 -18.34 -5.28 8.32
CA HIS A 64 -18.91 -4.66 9.51
C HIS A 64 -20.41 -4.98 9.65
N CYS A 65 -21.20 -4.68 8.62
CA CYS A 65 -22.65 -4.87 8.67
C CYS A 65 -23.16 -6.11 7.94
N ARG A 66 -22.30 -6.84 7.22
CA ARG A 66 -22.64 -8.02 6.41
C ARG A 66 -23.63 -7.76 5.27
N SER A 67 -23.92 -6.50 4.96
CA SER A 67 -24.71 -6.13 3.77
C SER A 67 -23.96 -6.48 2.48
N VAL A 68 -24.70 -6.94 1.47
CA VAL A 68 -24.17 -7.22 0.14
C VAL A 68 -23.96 -5.90 -0.60
N LEU A 69 -22.74 -5.66 -1.05
CA LEU A 69 -22.31 -4.48 -1.78
C LEU A 69 -22.43 -4.78 -3.27
N LYS A 70 -23.42 -4.18 -3.93
CA LYS A 70 -23.60 -4.33 -5.38
C LYS A 70 -22.50 -3.53 -6.10
N LYS A 71 -21.56 -4.24 -6.72
CA LYS A 71 -20.46 -3.63 -7.48
C LYS A 71 -21.01 -3.11 -8.81
N GLU A 72 -21.14 -1.80 -8.98
CA GLU A 72 -21.23 -1.16 -10.30
C GLU A 72 -19.93 -0.41 -10.57
N ASN A 73 -19.39 -0.62 -11.77
CA ASN A 73 -18.24 0.06 -12.40
C ASN A 73 -16.88 -0.68 -12.34
N ASP A 74 -16.72 -1.67 -13.22
CA ASP A 74 -15.60 -1.67 -14.17
C ASP A 74 -16.00 -0.72 -15.33
N LYS A 75 -15.54 0.52 -15.31
CA LYS A 75 -15.42 1.32 -16.53
C LYS A 75 -13.96 1.71 -16.65
N ASN A 76 -13.27 0.99 -17.54
CA ASN A 76 -12.02 1.42 -18.13
C ASN A 76 -12.28 2.74 -18.88
N ASP A 77 -11.50 3.78 -18.55
CA ASP A 77 -11.14 4.89 -19.44
C ASP A 77 -9.65 5.17 -19.19
#